data_AF-A0A8J1J9R2-F1
#
_entry.id   AF-A0A8J1J9R2-F1
#
_cell.length_a   1.000
_cell.length_b   1.000
_cell.length_c   1.000
_cell.angle_alpha   90.00
_cell.angle_beta   90.00
_cell.angle_gamma   90.00
#
_symmetry.space_group_name_H-M   'P 1'
#
loop_
_entity.id
_entity.type
_entity.pdbx_description
1 polymer ?
#
loop_
_entity_poly.entity_id
_entity_poly.type
_entity_poly.pdbx_seq_one_letter_code
_entity_poly.pdbx_strand_id
1 'polypeptide(L)'
;MGSLRSLSSSCWTLLVGRKILACVASVPYRSYHPSDQPTIDAVEDGIAQPEVQKHFVLKTPKGTHDVHPKQMAIRERVLSTVVNCFKRHGAETIDTPVFELKETLTGKYGEDSKLIYDLKDQGGELLSLRYDLTVPFARFLAMNKITNMKRYHIGKVYRRDKPARGRYREFYQCDFDIAGHHDPMIPDAECLKILHEILTELELGNFRIKVNDRRLLIGILTVCGVPEAKFRTVCTSIDKLDKIPWDSVRRELIEDKELEAETVEQIGKYIRLNGGLPLLEHLWDDPKLSQNNLAMEGLRDLKLLNKYSEIFGVTDKIVYDLGLARGLDYYTGVIYEAVLLQNPGGPHVRQNGHSEEYGSVAGGGRYDGLVGMFDPKDRAVPCVGLSIGIERMFMLLEKKYKNSKEKIQTTDTQVLVVSAQKKFLEEKMKLIAALWNSGIRAEMFYKENPKFLSQLHYCEERGIPLVVIVGEQELQAGVVKLRIVTTREEVSVSKENVIEEIRKLTSHQCLDVTS
;
A
#
# COMPACT_ATOMS: atom_id res chain seq x y z
N MET A 1 -21.30 20.24 -67.29
CA MET A 1 -19.85 20.42 -67.50
C MET A 1 -19.16 19.61 -66.40
N GLY A 2 -19.01 18.29 -66.52
CA GLY A 2 -18.08 17.56 -67.41
C GLY A 2 -16.75 17.37 -66.66
N SER A 3 -16.15 16.20 -66.47
CA SER A 3 -16.50 14.80 -66.75
C SER A 3 -15.26 13.96 -66.37
N LEU A 4 -15.45 12.83 -65.64
CA LEU A 4 -14.75 11.54 -65.79
C LEU A 4 -13.20 11.50 -65.52
N ARG A 5 -12.59 10.43 -64.97
CA ARG A 5 -12.81 8.99 -65.16
C ARG A 5 -12.11 8.18 -64.04
N SER A 6 -12.79 7.11 -63.65
CA SER A 6 -12.30 5.89 -63.00
C SER A 6 -11.40 5.02 -63.91
N LEU A 7 -10.70 4.03 -63.34
CA LEU A 7 -10.57 2.60 -63.75
C LEU A 7 -9.56 1.94 -62.75
N SER A 8 -9.95 1.00 -61.87
CA SER A 8 -10.03 -0.48 -62.03
C SER A 8 -8.77 -1.11 -62.65
N SER A 9 -8.25 -2.29 -62.33
CA SER A 9 -8.45 -3.38 -61.35
C SER A 9 -7.42 -4.46 -61.76
N SER A 10 -7.13 -5.40 -60.86
CA SER A 10 -6.71 -6.79 -61.19
C SER A 10 -5.23 -7.09 -61.45
N CYS A 11 -4.58 -7.61 -60.39
CA CYS A 11 -4.04 -8.98 -60.29
C CYS A 11 -3.56 -9.66 -61.59
N TRP A 12 -2.26 -10.01 -61.69
CA TRP A 12 -1.78 -11.31 -62.21
C TRP A 12 -0.38 -11.62 -61.65
N THR A 13 -0.28 -12.84 -61.13
CA THR A 13 0.88 -13.59 -60.62
C THR A 13 1.87 -13.93 -61.74
N LEU A 14 3.19 -13.92 -61.49
CA LEU A 14 4.07 -15.06 -61.82
C LEU A 14 5.45 -14.98 -61.12
N LEU A 15 5.88 -16.15 -60.64
CA LEU A 15 7.15 -16.47 -60.00
C LEU A 15 8.36 -16.33 -60.94
N VAL A 16 9.53 -15.97 -60.40
CA VAL A 16 10.81 -16.73 -60.33
C VAL A 16 11.64 -16.01 -59.23
N GLY A 17 12.03 -16.56 -58.08
CA GLY A 17 12.81 -17.77 -57.87
C GLY A 17 14.29 -17.41 -57.65
N ARG A 18 14.72 -17.13 -56.40
CA ARG A 18 16.09 -17.43 -55.92
C ARG A 18 16.21 -17.37 -54.39
N LYS A 19 16.69 -18.50 -53.86
CA LYS A 19 16.96 -18.84 -52.46
C LYS A 19 18.07 -17.97 -51.86
N ILE A 20 17.90 -17.55 -50.61
CA ILE A 20 19.02 -17.43 -49.67
C ILE A 20 18.62 -18.20 -48.41
N LEU A 21 19.27 -19.35 -48.26
CA LEU A 21 19.29 -20.19 -47.06
C LEU A 21 20.24 -19.49 -46.07
N ALA A 22 19.76 -19.05 -44.92
CA ALA A 22 20.64 -18.69 -43.80
C ALA A 22 20.81 -19.92 -42.91
N CYS A 23 21.98 -20.57 -43.04
CA CYS A 23 22.45 -21.59 -42.13
C CYS A 23 22.64 -20.99 -40.73
N VAL A 24 21.95 -21.53 -39.73
CA VAL A 24 22.32 -21.39 -38.32
C VAL A 24 23.48 -22.36 -38.09
N ALA A 25 24.71 -21.85 -38.19
CA ALA A 25 25.91 -22.59 -37.85
C ALA A 25 26.00 -22.72 -36.32
N SER A 26 25.95 -23.97 -35.86
CA SER A 26 26.32 -24.41 -34.52
C SER A 26 27.74 -23.96 -34.17
N VAL A 27 27.89 -23.19 -33.10
CA VAL A 27 29.18 -22.86 -32.49
C VAL A 27 29.74 -24.13 -31.81
N PRO A 28 30.95 -24.61 -32.16
CA PRO A 28 31.53 -25.73 -31.46
C PRO A 28 32.04 -25.30 -30.08
N TYR A 29 31.66 -26.08 -29.07
CA TYR A 29 32.15 -26.01 -27.70
C TYR A 29 33.67 -26.27 -27.71
N ARG A 30 34.49 -25.24 -27.47
CA ARG A 30 35.95 -25.37 -27.38
C ARG A 30 36.32 -25.58 -25.91
N SER A 31 36.81 -26.76 -25.58
CA SER A 31 37.40 -27.08 -24.28
C SER A 31 38.66 -26.24 -24.06
N TYR A 32 38.69 -25.48 -22.97
CA TYR A 32 39.89 -24.78 -22.51
C TYR A 32 40.78 -25.75 -21.73
N HIS A 33 41.96 -26.05 -22.28
CA HIS A 33 43.08 -26.61 -21.52
C HIS A 33 43.96 -25.46 -21.00
N PRO A 34 44.41 -25.48 -19.73
CA PRO A 34 45.21 -24.40 -19.17
C PRO A 34 46.70 -24.68 -19.39
N SER A 35 47.29 -24.06 -20.41
CA SER A 35 48.73 -23.80 -20.47
C SER A 35 48.93 -22.73 -21.53
N ASP A 36 49.29 -21.52 -21.06
CA ASP A 36 50.09 -20.48 -21.74
C ASP A 36 49.79 -19.11 -21.09
N GLN A 37 50.55 -18.80 -20.04
CA GLN A 37 50.73 -17.45 -19.52
C GLN A 37 52.08 -16.91 -19.99
N PRO A 38 52.18 -15.64 -20.43
CA PRO A 38 53.43 -14.91 -20.36
C PRO A 38 53.54 -14.20 -19.00
N THR A 39 54.63 -14.48 -18.30
CA THR A 39 55.10 -13.85 -17.05
C THR A 39 55.59 -12.42 -17.28
N ILE A 40 55.15 -11.45 -16.47
CA ILE A 40 55.96 -10.29 -16.05
C ILE A 40 55.56 -9.89 -14.60
N ASP A 41 56.50 -10.19 -13.70
CA ASP A 41 56.94 -9.54 -12.46
C ASP A 41 55.99 -8.91 -11.44
N ALA A 42 56.29 -9.30 -10.19
CA ALA A 42 55.65 -8.98 -8.94
C ALA A 42 55.91 -7.55 -8.44
N VAL A 43 54.91 -7.01 -7.73
CA VAL A 43 55.13 -6.28 -6.48
C VAL A 43 54.08 -6.79 -5.48
N GLU A 44 54.53 -7.65 -4.57
CA GLU A 44 53.79 -8.06 -3.38
C GLU A 44 53.73 -6.89 -2.38
N ASP A 45 52.53 -6.58 -1.91
CA ASP A 45 52.31 -6.22 -0.49
C ASP A 45 50.81 -6.28 -0.20
N GLY A 46 50.37 -7.39 0.36
CA GLY A 46 48.99 -7.60 0.74
C GLY A 46 48.76 -9.04 1.13
N ILE A 47 48.87 -9.33 2.43
CA ILE A 47 48.54 -10.61 3.06
C ILE A 47 47.23 -11.14 2.46
N ALA A 48 47.33 -12.21 1.66
CA ALA A 48 46.17 -12.90 1.12
C ALA A 48 45.35 -13.44 2.29
N GLN A 49 44.22 -12.80 2.58
CA GLN A 49 43.24 -13.37 3.50
C GLN A 49 42.79 -14.71 2.91
N PRO A 50 42.73 -15.79 3.71
CA PRO A 50 42.24 -17.07 3.20
C PRO A 50 40.85 -16.85 2.62
N GLU A 51 40.65 -17.26 1.37
CA GLU A 51 39.33 -17.27 0.74
C GLU A 51 38.42 -18.17 1.57
N VAL A 52 37.73 -17.58 2.53
CA VAL A 52 36.61 -18.23 3.21
C VAL A 52 35.61 -18.52 2.12
N GLN A 53 35.51 -19.79 1.75
CA GLN A 53 34.52 -20.31 0.82
C GLN A 53 33.15 -19.95 1.40
N LYS A 54 32.62 -18.78 0.99
CA LYS A 54 31.37 -18.27 1.52
C LYS A 54 30.29 -19.25 1.08
N HIS A 55 29.81 -20.06 2.02
CA HIS A 55 28.63 -20.88 1.80
C HIS A 55 27.51 -19.98 1.30
N PHE A 56 27.04 -20.24 0.09
CA PHE A 56 25.91 -19.55 -0.48
C PHE A 56 24.68 -19.78 0.41
N VAL A 57 24.07 -18.70 0.89
CA VAL A 57 22.86 -18.75 1.72
C VAL A 57 21.70 -18.22 0.91
N LEU A 58 20.73 -19.09 0.60
CA LEU A 58 19.49 -18.71 -0.06
C LEU A 58 18.57 -17.99 0.93
N LYS A 59 18.48 -16.66 0.82
CA LYS A 59 17.59 -15.83 1.65
C LYS A 59 17.27 -14.52 0.96
N THR A 60 16.15 -13.91 1.34
CA THR A 60 15.86 -12.51 1.03
C THR A 60 16.76 -11.57 1.84
N PRO A 61 16.96 -10.31 1.39
CA PRO A 61 17.60 -9.29 2.20
C PRO A 61 16.94 -9.11 3.58
N LYS A 62 17.75 -8.79 4.59
CA LYS A 62 17.24 -8.60 5.96
C LYS A 62 16.13 -7.54 5.99
N GLY A 63 14.99 -7.90 6.57
CA GLY A 63 13.82 -7.02 6.68
C GLY A 63 12.94 -6.97 5.43
N THR A 64 13.13 -7.88 4.48
CA THR A 64 12.29 -8.07 3.30
C THR A 64 11.79 -9.52 3.26
N HIS A 65 10.66 -9.79 2.60
CA HIS A 65 10.08 -11.12 2.51
C HIS A 65 9.33 -11.32 1.19
N ASP A 66 9.29 -12.57 0.75
CA ASP A 66 8.40 -12.99 -0.34
C ASP A 66 6.96 -13.07 0.18
N VAL A 67 6.00 -12.73 -0.69
CA VAL A 67 4.57 -12.82 -0.39
C VAL A 67 3.98 -14.01 -1.15
N HIS A 68 3.47 -15.00 -0.43
CA HIS A 68 2.94 -16.22 -1.05
C HIS A 68 1.51 -16.02 -1.60
N PRO A 69 1.02 -16.90 -2.51
CA PRO A 69 -0.27 -16.70 -3.18
C PRO A 69 -1.47 -16.45 -2.25
N LYS A 70 -1.57 -17.14 -1.11
CA LYS A 70 -2.64 -16.89 -0.12
C LYS A 70 -2.56 -15.51 0.52
N GLN A 71 -1.34 -15.03 0.77
CA GLN A 71 -1.13 -13.69 1.30
C GLN A 71 -1.43 -12.66 0.23
N MET A 72 -1.03 -12.90 -1.02
CA MET A 72 -1.36 -12.02 -2.15
C MET A 72 -2.87 -11.88 -2.35
N ALA A 73 -3.64 -12.97 -2.31
CA ALA A 73 -5.10 -12.91 -2.41
C ALA A 73 -5.74 -12.01 -1.32
N ILE A 74 -5.23 -12.09 -0.09
CA ILE A 74 -5.68 -11.20 1.00
C ILE A 74 -5.26 -9.75 0.72
N ARG A 75 -4.01 -9.54 0.28
CA ARG A 75 -3.50 -8.20 -0.04
C ARG A 75 -4.32 -7.54 -1.15
N GLU A 76 -4.65 -8.27 -2.20
CA GLU A 76 -5.46 -7.78 -3.33
C GLU A 76 -6.86 -7.37 -2.88
N ARG A 77 -7.51 -8.14 -2.00
CA ARG A 77 -8.81 -7.76 -1.42
C ARG A 77 -8.71 -6.44 -0.65
N VAL A 78 -7.71 -6.33 0.23
CA VAL A 78 -7.48 -5.12 1.04
C VAL A 78 -7.16 -3.90 0.16
N LEU A 79 -6.25 -4.06 -0.80
CA LEU A 79 -5.88 -2.99 -1.72
C LEU A 79 -7.07 -2.56 -2.58
N SER A 80 -7.92 -3.51 -2.98
CA SER A 80 -9.14 -3.20 -3.73
C SER A 80 -10.12 -2.35 -2.91
N THR A 81 -10.35 -2.68 -1.64
CA THR A 81 -11.16 -1.85 -0.72
C THR A 81 -10.62 -0.43 -0.64
N VAL A 82 -9.30 -0.28 -0.41
CA VAL A 82 -8.64 1.03 -0.31
C VAL A 82 -8.76 1.81 -1.62
N VAL A 83 -8.46 1.19 -2.77
CA VAL A 83 -8.54 1.82 -4.10
C VAL A 83 -9.98 2.23 -4.43
N ASN A 84 -10.97 1.40 -4.09
CA ASN A 84 -12.37 1.71 -4.32
C ASN A 84 -12.81 2.94 -3.52
N CYS A 85 -12.40 3.07 -2.26
CA CYS A 85 -12.64 4.28 -1.47
C CYS A 85 -11.94 5.51 -2.09
N PHE A 86 -10.66 5.41 -2.46
CA PHE A 86 -9.95 6.52 -3.12
C PHE A 86 -10.61 6.97 -4.42
N LYS A 87 -11.07 6.03 -5.25
CA LYS A 87 -11.81 6.32 -6.49
C LYS A 87 -13.19 6.92 -6.23
N ARG A 88 -13.89 6.47 -5.17
CA ARG A 88 -15.17 7.05 -4.73
C ARG A 88 -15.02 8.52 -4.35
N HIS A 89 -13.86 8.90 -3.82
CA HIS A 89 -13.48 10.28 -3.54
C HIS A 89 -12.87 11.03 -4.75
N GLY A 90 -12.90 10.44 -5.95
CA GLY A 90 -12.48 11.10 -7.19
C GLY A 90 -10.99 11.40 -7.28
N ALA A 91 -10.14 10.63 -6.59
CA ALA A 91 -8.69 10.79 -6.69
C ALA A 91 -8.12 10.14 -7.96
N GLU A 92 -7.18 10.84 -8.59
CA GLU A 92 -6.36 10.33 -9.68
C GLU A 92 -5.26 9.41 -9.14
N THR A 93 -4.71 8.53 -9.97
CA THR A 93 -3.56 7.71 -9.59
C THR A 93 -2.31 8.20 -10.30
N ILE A 94 -1.20 8.26 -9.57
CA ILE A 94 0.13 8.50 -10.14
C ILE A 94 1.06 7.36 -9.75
N ASP A 95 2.22 7.29 -10.40
CA ASP A 95 3.35 6.51 -9.93
C ASP A 95 4.64 7.30 -10.13
N THR A 96 5.62 7.06 -9.26
CA THR A 96 6.94 7.69 -9.33
C THR A 96 8.02 6.60 -9.35
N PRO A 97 9.23 6.90 -9.86
CA PRO A 97 10.36 5.98 -9.77
C PRO A 97 10.60 5.51 -8.32
N VAL A 98 11.15 4.30 -8.18
CA VAL A 98 11.45 3.71 -6.86
C VAL A 98 12.61 4.42 -6.14
N PHE A 99 13.48 5.07 -6.91
CA PHE A 99 14.57 5.91 -6.43
C PHE A 99 14.36 7.35 -6.90
N GLU A 100 14.82 8.28 -6.08
CA GLU A 100 14.89 9.70 -6.37
C GLU A 100 16.36 10.12 -6.37
N LEU A 101 16.66 11.30 -6.92
CA LEU A 101 17.96 11.94 -6.69
C LEU A 101 18.17 12.07 -5.17
N LYS A 102 19.38 11.77 -4.69
CA LYS A 102 19.69 11.80 -3.26
C LYS A 102 19.42 13.17 -2.63
N GLU A 103 19.68 14.24 -3.37
CA GLU A 103 19.40 15.62 -2.95
C GLU A 103 17.90 15.90 -2.74
N THR A 104 17.01 15.25 -3.51
CA THR A 104 15.55 15.37 -3.35
C THR A 104 15.09 14.94 -1.96
N LEU A 105 15.72 13.91 -1.40
CA LEU A 105 15.34 13.31 -0.12
C LEU A 105 16.10 13.94 1.08
N THR A 106 17.18 14.66 0.82
CA THR A 106 18.05 15.19 1.88
C THR A 106 17.38 16.34 2.62
N GLY A 107 17.43 16.30 3.96
CA GLY A 107 16.92 17.37 4.82
C GLY A 107 15.40 17.43 4.99
N LYS A 108 14.64 16.50 4.39
CA LYS A 108 13.16 16.49 4.46
C LYS A 108 12.59 15.68 5.64
N TYR A 109 13.39 14.75 6.18
CA TYR A 109 12.95 13.77 7.17
C TYR A 109 13.63 13.91 8.53
N GLY A 110 14.43 14.96 8.73
CA GLY A 110 15.11 15.16 10.01
C GLY A 110 16.05 14.03 10.40
N GLU A 111 15.93 13.55 11.64
CA GLU A 111 16.73 12.45 12.18
C GLU A 111 16.58 11.15 11.37
N ASP A 112 15.39 10.93 10.77
CA ASP A 112 15.08 9.76 9.95
C ASP A 112 15.85 9.73 8.62
N SER A 113 16.45 10.85 8.19
CA SER A 113 17.25 10.90 6.96
C SER A 113 18.42 9.89 6.97
N LYS A 114 18.90 9.49 8.16
CA LYS A 114 19.96 8.47 8.34
C LYS A 114 19.51 7.06 7.96
N LEU A 115 18.20 6.85 7.80
CA LEU A 115 17.59 5.55 7.53
C LEU A 115 17.34 5.31 6.04
N ILE A 116 17.77 6.21 5.16
CA ILE A 116 17.60 6.09 3.71
C ILE A 116 18.58 5.06 3.12
N TYR A 117 18.12 4.33 2.11
CA TYR A 117 18.97 3.44 1.30
C TYR A 117 19.57 4.21 0.13
N ASP A 118 20.90 4.36 0.12
CA ASP A 118 21.64 4.92 -1.00
C ASP A 118 22.06 3.84 -1.99
N LEU A 119 22.00 4.17 -3.28
CA LEU A 119 22.56 3.33 -4.34
C LEU A 119 24.07 3.55 -4.42
N LYS A 120 24.79 2.55 -4.94
CA LYS A 120 26.24 2.65 -5.15
C LYS A 120 26.52 3.70 -6.23
N ASP A 121 27.53 4.54 -6.01
CA ASP A 121 28.07 5.39 -7.05
C ASP A 121 28.73 4.53 -8.15
N GLN A 122 28.26 4.72 -9.37
CA GLN A 122 28.72 4.03 -10.57
C GLN A 122 29.15 5.02 -11.66
N GLY A 123 29.48 6.27 -11.30
CA GLY A 123 29.94 7.31 -12.22
C GLY A 123 28.83 8.19 -12.81
N GLY A 124 27.66 8.23 -12.17
CA GLY A 124 26.49 8.99 -12.60
C GLY A 124 25.83 9.77 -11.46
N GLU A 125 24.52 9.98 -11.56
CA GLU A 125 23.75 10.66 -10.52
C GLU A 125 23.73 9.86 -9.22
N LEU A 126 23.79 10.57 -8.08
CA LEU A 126 23.63 9.94 -6.76
C LEU A 126 22.15 9.72 -6.48
N LEU A 127 21.78 8.46 -6.26
CA LEU A 127 20.39 8.03 -6.11
C LEU A 127 20.15 7.41 -4.74
N SER A 128 18.91 7.57 -4.26
CA SER A 128 18.45 6.97 -3.01
C SER A 128 17.03 6.41 -3.19
N LEU A 129 16.74 5.27 -2.56
CA LEU A 129 15.39 4.71 -2.57
C LEU A 129 14.45 5.61 -1.77
N ARG A 130 13.21 5.77 -2.27
CA ARG A 130 12.19 6.59 -1.62
C ARG A 130 11.85 6.09 -0.20
N TYR A 131 11.90 7.01 0.77
CA TYR A 131 11.59 6.74 2.18
C TYR A 131 10.07 6.74 2.45
N ASP A 132 9.34 7.56 1.70
CA ASP A 132 7.90 7.69 1.68
C ASP A 132 7.37 8.00 0.26
N LEU A 133 6.07 8.28 0.12
CA LEU A 133 5.45 8.72 -1.13
C LEU A 133 5.14 10.24 -1.15
N THR A 134 5.14 10.90 0.02
CA THR A 134 4.86 12.34 0.16
C THR A 134 5.93 13.22 -0.48
N VAL A 135 7.22 12.96 -0.23
CA VAL A 135 8.30 13.76 -0.81
C VAL A 135 8.39 13.58 -2.34
N PRO A 136 8.31 12.35 -2.88
CA PRO A 136 8.13 12.15 -4.32
C PRO A 136 6.94 12.90 -4.90
N PHE A 137 5.82 12.99 -4.17
CA PHE A 137 4.66 13.77 -4.60
C PHE A 137 4.90 15.27 -4.59
N ALA A 138 5.54 15.83 -3.57
CA ALA A 138 5.90 17.25 -3.53
C ALA A 138 6.81 17.64 -4.71
N ARG A 139 7.82 16.81 -5.00
CA ARG A 139 8.66 16.95 -6.21
C ARG A 139 7.81 16.83 -7.48
N PHE A 140 6.84 15.91 -7.53
CA PHE A 140 5.94 15.73 -8.68
C PHE A 140 5.16 17.00 -9.01
N LEU A 141 4.56 17.62 -7.98
CA LEU A 141 3.82 18.86 -8.13
C LEU A 141 4.72 20.00 -8.63
N ALA A 142 5.86 20.22 -7.96
CA ALA A 142 6.79 21.30 -8.30
C ALA A 142 7.36 21.16 -9.72
N MET A 143 7.84 19.96 -10.08
CA MET A 143 8.44 19.69 -11.39
C MET A 143 7.45 19.92 -12.54
N ASN A 144 6.18 19.56 -12.35
CA ASN A 144 5.13 19.71 -13.34
C ASN A 144 4.36 21.04 -13.22
N LYS A 145 4.72 21.90 -12.26
CA LYS A 145 4.05 23.19 -11.97
C LYS A 145 2.54 23.02 -11.68
N ILE A 146 2.17 21.93 -11.02
CA ILE A 146 0.78 21.63 -10.65
C ILE A 146 0.48 22.29 -9.31
N THR A 147 -0.59 23.09 -9.27
CA THR A 147 -1.00 23.81 -8.06
C THR A 147 -2.27 23.26 -7.42
N ASN A 148 -2.96 22.32 -8.08
CA ASN A 148 -4.14 21.65 -7.56
C ASN A 148 -4.18 20.22 -8.10
N MET A 149 -4.27 19.23 -7.21
CA MET A 149 -4.39 17.82 -7.55
C MET A 149 -4.96 17.05 -6.35
N LYS A 150 -5.86 16.11 -6.62
CA LYS A 150 -6.32 15.11 -5.66
C LYS A 150 -5.91 13.74 -6.16
N ARG A 151 -5.00 13.07 -5.43
CA ARG A 151 -4.37 11.84 -5.91
C ARG A 151 -4.24 10.77 -4.84
N TYR A 152 -4.20 9.52 -5.26
CA TYR A 152 -3.69 8.41 -4.47
C TYR A 152 -2.44 7.80 -5.11
N HIS A 153 -1.57 7.22 -4.28
CA HIS A 153 -0.38 6.48 -4.71
C HIS A 153 -0.19 5.27 -3.80
N ILE A 154 -0.14 4.09 -4.39
CA ILE A 154 0.12 2.84 -3.67
C ILE A 154 1.46 2.30 -4.16
N GLY A 155 2.42 2.20 -3.26
CA GLY A 155 3.78 1.82 -3.62
C GLY A 155 4.59 1.32 -2.45
N LYS A 156 5.62 0.52 -2.75
CA LYS A 156 6.62 0.13 -1.75
C LYS A 156 7.55 1.31 -1.43
N VAL A 157 7.94 1.38 -0.16
CA VAL A 157 8.92 2.34 0.39
C VAL A 157 9.99 1.61 1.19
N TYR A 158 11.12 2.28 1.39
CA TYR A 158 12.34 1.65 1.87
C TYR A 158 12.94 2.40 3.05
N ARG A 159 13.01 1.74 4.22
CA ARG A 159 13.55 2.32 5.46
C ARG A 159 14.53 1.37 6.10
N ARG A 160 15.74 1.82 6.44
CA ARG A 160 16.80 1.01 7.08
C ARG A 160 16.55 0.73 8.56
N ASP A 161 15.30 0.78 8.98
CA ASP A 161 14.84 0.51 10.32
C ASP A 161 15.35 -0.82 10.89
N LYS A 162 15.36 -0.90 12.23
CA LYS A 162 15.58 -2.17 12.92
C LYS A 162 14.34 -3.05 12.73
N PRO A 163 14.43 -4.17 11.97
CA PRO A 163 13.26 -4.97 11.69
C PRO A 163 12.66 -5.56 12.97
N ALA A 164 11.34 -5.58 13.05
CA ALA A 164 10.55 -6.21 14.10
C ALA A 164 9.29 -6.82 13.48
N ARG A 165 8.49 -7.54 14.26
CA ARG A 165 7.24 -8.12 13.77
C ARG A 165 6.30 -7.00 13.30
N GLY A 166 5.92 -7.01 12.02
CA GLY A 166 5.12 -5.94 11.40
C GLY A 166 5.87 -4.64 11.10
N ARG A 167 7.20 -4.62 11.28
CA ARG A 167 8.08 -3.50 10.91
C ARG A 167 9.17 -4.03 9.97
N TYR A 168 8.95 -3.82 8.69
CA TYR A 168 9.83 -4.27 7.60
C TYR A 168 10.70 -3.11 7.11
N ARG A 169 11.74 -3.45 6.33
CA ARG A 169 12.59 -2.47 5.64
C ARG A 169 12.07 -2.13 4.25
N GLU A 170 11.33 -3.06 3.65
CA GLU A 170 10.52 -2.85 2.46
C GLU A 170 9.06 -3.12 2.85
N PHE A 171 8.17 -2.17 2.59
CA PHE A 171 6.74 -2.33 2.86
C PHE A 171 5.91 -1.38 2.00
N TYR A 172 4.62 -1.67 1.85
CA TYR A 172 3.69 -0.79 1.15
C TYR A 172 3.25 0.41 2.01
N GLN A 173 3.17 1.56 1.36
CA GLN A 173 2.33 2.68 1.76
C GLN A 173 1.15 2.83 0.79
N CYS A 174 0.06 3.39 1.28
CA CYS A 174 -1.14 3.67 0.52
C CYS A 174 -1.57 5.09 0.85
N ASP A 175 -1.11 6.03 0.05
CA ASP A 175 -1.20 7.45 0.33
C ASP A 175 -2.33 8.06 -0.49
N PHE A 176 -3.01 9.04 0.11
CA PHE A 176 -4.03 9.87 -0.52
C PHE A 176 -3.79 11.30 -0.08
N ASP A 177 -3.74 12.22 -1.04
CA ASP A 177 -3.40 13.61 -0.78
C ASP A 177 -4.21 14.56 -1.65
N ILE A 178 -4.57 15.69 -1.05
CA ILE A 178 -5.25 16.82 -1.68
C ILE A 178 -4.30 18.01 -1.61
N ALA A 179 -3.80 18.42 -2.77
CA ALA A 179 -2.96 19.58 -2.95
C ALA A 179 -3.79 20.72 -3.57
N GLY A 180 -3.69 21.92 -3.01
CA GLY A 180 -4.37 23.10 -3.54
C GLY A 180 -4.75 24.12 -2.49
N HIS A 181 -4.98 25.35 -2.95
CA HIS A 181 -5.57 26.42 -2.13
C HIS A 181 -7.09 26.21 -2.08
N HIS A 182 -7.59 25.86 -0.90
CA HIS A 182 -9.00 25.59 -0.64
C HIS A 182 -9.45 26.31 0.63
N ASP A 183 -10.77 26.40 0.82
CA ASP A 183 -11.33 26.94 2.06
C ASP A 183 -10.96 26.05 3.26
N PRO A 184 -10.79 26.65 4.45
CA PRO A 184 -10.21 25.95 5.60
C PRO A 184 -10.95 24.67 5.98
N MET A 185 -10.18 23.63 6.31
CA MET A 185 -10.61 22.36 6.91
C MET A 185 -11.53 21.46 6.09
N ILE A 186 -11.98 21.87 4.90
CA ILE A 186 -12.78 21.02 4.01
C ILE A 186 -12.00 19.78 3.55
N PRO A 187 -10.81 19.90 2.92
CA PRO A 187 -10.06 18.72 2.49
C PRO A 187 -9.53 17.91 3.69
N ASP A 188 -9.21 18.57 4.80
CA ASP A 188 -8.76 17.92 6.03
C ASP A 188 -9.85 16.99 6.60
N ALA A 189 -11.12 17.45 6.60
CA ALA A 189 -12.26 16.64 6.99
C ALA A 189 -12.51 15.48 6.01
N GLU A 190 -12.31 15.68 4.70
CA GLU A 190 -12.42 14.61 3.69
C GLU A 190 -11.38 13.51 3.96
N CYS A 191 -10.15 13.87 4.33
CA CYS A 191 -9.12 12.89 4.72
C CYS A 191 -9.54 12.05 5.93
N LEU A 192 -10.15 12.65 6.96
CA LEU A 192 -10.68 11.90 8.10
C LEU A 192 -11.84 10.97 7.69
N LYS A 193 -12.70 11.41 6.77
CA LYS A 193 -13.80 10.60 6.24
C LYS A 193 -13.29 9.38 5.48
N ILE A 194 -12.31 9.57 4.58
CA ILE A 194 -11.69 8.46 3.83
C ILE A 194 -11.07 7.45 4.78
N LEU A 195 -10.36 7.92 5.80
CA LEU A 195 -9.76 7.06 6.80
C LEU A 195 -10.81 6.25 7.56
N HIS A 196 -11.90 6.89 7.97
CA HIS A 196 -13.04 6.23 8.60
C HIS A 196 -13.66 5.15 7.70
N GLU A 197 -13.94 5.48 6.43
CA GLU A 197 -14.54 4.54 5.47
C GLU A 197 -13.68 3.30 5.27
N ILE A 198 -12.38 3.48 4.98
CA ILE A 198 -11.45 2.36 4.77
C ILE A 198 -11.41 1.44 5.99
N LEU A 199 -11.27 2.01 7.20
CA LEU A 199 -11.16 1.21 8.42
C LEU A 199 -12.46 0.48 8.77
N THR A 200 -13.61 1.08 8.43
CA THR A 200 -14.92 0.47 8.61
C THR A 200 -15.13 -0.69 7.62
N GLU A 201 -14.86 -0.47 6.33
CA GLU A 201 -15.03 -1.47 5.27
C GLU A 201 -14.08 -2.67 5.40
N LEU A 202 -12.91 -2.50 6.01
CA LEU A 202 -11.97 -3.60 6.27
C LEU A 202 -12.40 -4.50 7.45
N GLU A 203 -13.36 -4.09 8.26
CA GLU A 203 -13.90 -4.85 9.40
C GLU A 203 -12.84 -5.43 10.35
N LEU A 204 -11.87 -4.60 10.71
CA LEU A 204 -10.72 -4.99 11.54
C LEU A 204 -10.96 -4.86 13.05
N GLY A 205 -12.19 -4.54 13.46
CA GLY A 205 -12.57 -4.22 14.83
C GLY A 205 -12.82 -2.73 15.02
N ASN A 206 -13.02 -2.32 16.28
CA ASN A 206 -13.24 -0.91 16.60
C ASN A 206 -11.93 -0.12 16.50
N PHE A 207 -12.02 1.15 16.14
CA PHE A 207 -10.87 2.04 15.96
C PHE A 207 -11.17 3.43 16.50
N ARG A 208 -10.12 4.24 16.62
CA ARG A 208 -10.18 5.69 16.89
C ARG A 208 -9.21 6.42 16.01
N ILE A 209 -9.53 7.68 15.72
CA ILE A 209 -8.69 8.62 15.01
C ILE A 209 -8.29 9.71 16.00
N LYS A 210 -7.05 9.65 16.47
CA LYS A 210 -6.46 10.71 17.29
C LYS A 210 -6.17 11.90 16.38
N VAL A 211 -6.52 13.10 16.81
CA VAL A 211 -6.33 14.35 16.06
C VAL A 211 -5.66 15.38 16.96
N ASN A 212 -4.73 16.13 16.41
CA ASN A 212 -4.12 17.31 17.04
C ASN A 212 -3.76 18.33 15.95
N ASP A 213 -3.20 19.48 16.34
CA ASP A 213 -2.69 20.49 15.42
C ASP A 213 -1.28 20.94 15.84
N ARG A 214 -0.38 21.06 14.86
CA ARG A 214 1.01 21.46 15.08
C ARG A 214 1.12 22.84 15.73
N ARG A 215 0.25 23.78 15.34
CA ARG A 215 0.21 25.15 15.85
C ARG A 215 -0.26 25.17 17.30
N LEU A 216 -1.25 24.34 17.64
CA LEU A 216 -1.69 24.15 19.02
C LEU A 216 -0.58 23.57 19.89
N LEU A 217 0.12 22.54 19.40
CA LEU A 217 1.24 21.95 20.12
C LEU A 217 2.36 22.97 20.39
N ILE A 218 2.76 23.76 19.38
CA ILE A 218 3.74 24.83 19.54
C ILE A 218 3.26 25.90 20.52
N GLY A 219 1.99 26.30 20.42
CA GLY A 219 1.38 27.25 21.35
C GLY A 219 1.41 26.78 22.80
N ILE A 220 1.10 25.50 23.05
CA ILE A 220 1.21 24.86 24.37
C ILE A 220 2.64 24.93 24.88
N LEU A 221 3.63 24.52 24.07
CA LEU A 221 5.04 24.56 24.48
C LEU A 221 5.49 25.98 24.81
N THR A 222 5.03 26.97 24.03
CA THR A 222 5.31 28.39 24.25
C THR A 222 4.79 28.87 25.59
N VAL A 223 3.51 28.59 25.92
CA VAL A 223 2.92 29.04 27.19
C VAL A 223 3.42 28.26 28.41
N CYS A 224 4.01 27.08 28.20
CA CYS A 224 4.74 26.34 29.23
C CYS A 224 6.16 26.85 29.48
N GLY A 225 6.67 27.77 28.65
CA GLY A 225 8.00 28.36 28.79
C GLY A 225 9.12 27.55 28.14
N VAL A 226 8.81 26.68 27.17
CA VAL A 226 9.84 25.95 26.42
C VAL A 226 10.54 26.91 25.45
N PRO A 227 11.89 26.92 25.39
CA PRO A 227 12.61 27.71 24.39
C PRO A 227 12.31 27.21 22.97
N GLU A 228 12.10 28.12 22.03
CA GLU A 228 11.75 27.79 20.63
C GLU A 228 12.75 26.83 19.97
N ALA A 229 14.05 27.04 20.23
CA ALA A 229 15.13 26.17 19.73
C ALA A 229 15.00 24.69 20.19
N LYS A 230 14.25 24.42 21.26
CA LYS A 230 14.01 23.08 21.81
C LYS A 230 12.65 22.49 21.40
N PHE A 231 11.77 23.21 20.70
CA PHE A 231 10.43 22.72 20.36
C PHE A 231 10.46 21.37 19.64
N ARG A 232 11.34 21.23 18.65
CA ARG A 232 11.45 20.00 17.86
C ARG A 232 11.83 18.80 18.73
N THR A 233 12.90 18.93 19.52
CA THR A 233 13.40 17.82 20.35
C THR A 233 12.42 17.47 21.47
N VAL A 234 11.68 18.45 21.99
CA VAL A 234 10.60 18.24 22.97
C VAL A 234 9.42 17.50 22.34
N CYS A 235 8.99 17.87 21.13
CA CYS A 235 7.97 17.12 20.41
C CYS A 235 8.38 15.65 20.17
N THR A 236 9.66 15.41 19.83
CA THR A 236 10.20 14.05 19.68
C THR A 236 10.10 13.24 20.98
N SER A 237 10.32 13.86 22.15
CA SER A 237 10.14 13.20 23.44
C SER A 237 8.66 12.95 23.76
N ILE A 238 7.77 13.91 23.46
CA ILE A 238 6.32 13.79 23.66
C ILE A 238 5.74 12.67 22.79
N ASP A 239 6.19 12.51 21.55
CA ASP A 239 5.72 11.46 20.63
C ASP A 239 5.89 10.04 21.22
N LYS A 240 6.86 9.86 22.12
CA LYS A 240 7.12 8.57 22.77
C LYS A 240 6.06 8.19 23.81
N LEU A 241 5.14 9.08 24.18
CA LEU A 241 4.07 8.79 25.15
C LEU A 241 3.12 7.68 24.70
N ASP A 242 3.13 7.36 23.41
CA ASP A 242 2.42 6.22 22.85
C ASP A 242 3.05 4.86 23.25
N LYS A 243 4.32 4.85 23.65
CA LYS A 243 5.12 3.65 23.91
C LYS A 243 5.65 3.56 25.33
N ILE A 244 5.98 4.70 25.95
CA ILE A 244 6.58 4.76 27.28
C ILE A 244 5.75 5.64 28.23
N PRO A 245 5.74 5.33 29.54
CA PRO A 245 5.00 6.12 30.53
C PRO A 245 5.51 7.56 30.62
N TRP A 246 4.62 8.47 31.06
CA TRP A 246 4.94 9.88 31.30
C TRP A 246 6.20 10.07 32.14
N ASP A 247 6.40 9.28 33.22
CA ASP A 247 7.57 9.43 34.08
C ASP A 247 8.91 9.18 33.36
N SER A 248 8.90 8.38 32.29
CA SER A 248 10.08 8.17 31.45
C SER A 248 10.30 9.34 30.49
N VAL A 249 9.23 9.86 29.87
CA VAL A 249 9.29 11.06 29.03
C VAL A 249 9.68 12.29 29.85
N ARG A 250 9.14 12.43 31.05
CA ARG A 250 9.44 13.48 32.02
C ARG A 250 10.93 13.50 32.34
N ARG A 251 11.53 12.34 32.65
CA ARG A 251 12.98 12.25 32.88
C ARG A 251 13.77 12.65 31.65
N GLU A 252 13.42 12.15 30.47
CA GLU A 252 14.07 12.55 29.21
C GLU A 252 14.00 14.07 28.98
N LEU A 253 12.85 14.71 29.24
CA LEU A 253 12.68 16.16 29.08
C LEU A 253 13.56 16.97 30.04
N ILE A 254 13.78 16.48 31.26
CA ILE A 254 14.62 17.16 32.26
C ILE A 254 16.10 16.86 32.01
N GLU A 255 16.46 15.58 31.94
CA GLU A 255 17.85 15.10 31.92
C GLU A 255 18.50 15.27 30.54
N ASP A 256 17.80 14.91 29.46
CA ASP A 256 18.38 14.91 28.10
C ASP A 256 18.07 16.18 27.32
N LYS A 257 16.92 16.81 27.58
CA LYS A 257 16.51 18.07 26.92
C LYS A 257 16.78 19.30 27.76
N GLU A 258 17.27 19.13 28.99
CA GLU A 258 17.67 20.20 29.90
C GLU A 258 16.54 21.25 30.07
N LEU A 259 15.33 20.77 30.34
CA LEU A 259 14.20 21.64 30.71
C LEU A 259 14.03 21.70 32.22
N GLU A 260 13.63 22.88 32.70
CA GLU A 260 13.28 23.08 34.11
C GLU A 260 12.11 22.17 34.51
N ALA A 261 12.18 21.60 35.71
CA ALA A 261 11.16 20.68 36.21
C ALA A 261 9.76 21.32 36.21
N GLU A 262 9.66 22.60 36.56
CA GLU A 262 8.40 23.35 36.53
C GLU A 262 7.80 23.42 35.12
N THR A 263 8.61 23.72 34.10
CA THR A 263 8.20 23.72 32.69
C THR A 263 7.67 22.34 32.28
N VAL A 264 8.37 21.26 32.66
CA VAL A 264 7.94 19.89 32.33
C VAL A 264 6.62 19.52 33.02
N GLU A 265 6.39 19.95 34.26
CA GLU A 265 5.10 19.76 34.92
C GLU A 265 3.97 20.54 34.22
N GLN A 266 4.23 21.75 33.72
CA GLN A 266 3.24 22.51 32.94
C GLN A 266 2.92 21.79 31.62
N ILE A 267 3.93 21.31 30.88
CA ILE A 267 3.72 20.52 29.66
C ILE A 267 2.83 19.31 29.98
N GLY A 268 3.15 18.58 31.05
CA GLY A 268 2.41 17.42 31.51
C GLY A 268 0.93 17.68 31.78
N LYS A 269 0.54 18.89 32.21
CA LYS A 269 -0.88 19.24 32.42
C LYS A 269 -1.67 19.27 31.11
N TYR A 270 -1.05 19.68 30.00
CA TYR A 270 -1.71 19.76 28.70
C TYR A 270 -1.64 18.43 27.93
N ILE A 271 -0.45 17.86 27.74
CA ILE A 271 -0.27 16.72 26.82
C ILE A 271 -0.96 15.42 27.27
N ARG A 272 -1.41 15.35 28.53
CA ARG A 272 -2.18 14.21 29.06
C ARG A 272 -3.69 14.35 28.78
N LEU A 273 -4.14 15.51 28.32
CA LEU A 273 -5.54 15.76 28.00
C LEU A 273 -5.89 15.13 26.64
N ASN A 274 -7.02 14.44 26.63
CA ASN A 274 -7.64 13.91 25.42
C ASN A 274 -9.16 13.89 25.59
N GLY A 275 -9.92 14.05 24.51
CA GLY A 275 -11.38 14.14 24.57
C GLY A 275 -12.04 14.53 23.24
N GLY A 276 -13.35 14.79 23.28
CA GLY A 276 -14.11 15.30 22.13
C GLY A 276 -14.19 16.83 22.11
N LEU A 277 -15.27 17.36 21.51
CA LEU A 277 -15.52 18.80 21.45
C LEU A 277 -15.41 19.54 22.81
N PRO A 278 -15.87 18.99 23.96
CA PRO A 278 -15.71 19.68 25.25
C PRO A 278 -14.26 19.99 25.64
N LEU A 279 -13.29 19.17 25.18
CA LEU A 279 -11.87 19.49 25.40
C LEU A 279 -11.46 20.72 24.60
N LEU A 280 -11.89 20.85 23.34
CA LEU A 280 -11.58 22.02 22.53
C LEU A 280 -12.22 23.30 23.09
N GLU A 281 -13.39 23.20 23.70
CA GLU A 281 -14.03 24.31 24.43
C GLU A 281 -13.23 24.69 25.68
N HIS A 282 -12.83 23.70 26.48
CA HIS A 282 -11.99 23.94 27.64
C HIS A 282 -10.66 24.62 27.30
N LEU A 283 -9.99 24.19 26.23
CA LEU A 283 -8.73 24.78 25.76
C LEU A 283 -8.92 26.19 25.17
N TRP A 284 -10.09 26.46 24.58
CA TRP A 284 -10.43 27.78 24.05
C TRP A 284 -10.54 28.82 25.17
N ASP A 285 -11.08 28.41 26.32
CA ASP A 285 -11.24 29.28 27.50
C ASP A 285 -10.02 29.27 28.44
N ASP A 286 -8.95 28.53 28.10
CA ASP A 286 -7.72 28.52 28.88
C ASP A 286 -7.05 29.92 28.84
N PRO A 287 -6.77 30.53 30.01
CA PRO A 287 -6.29 31.92 30.08
C PRO A 287 -4.87 32.10 29.53
N LYS A 288 -4.06 31.04 29.45
CA LYS A 288 -2.73 31.09 28.85
C LYS A 288 -2.81 30.90 27.33
N LEU A 289 -3.57 29.90 26.88
CA LEU A 289 -3.70 29.59 25.44
C LEU A 289 -4.46 30.67 24.67
N SER A 290 -5.48 31.28 25.29
CA SER A 290 -6.27 32.36 24.68
C SER A 290 -5.45 33.60 24.31
N GLN A 291 -4.28 33.78 24.93
CA GLN A 291 -3.33 34.86 24.62
C GLN A 291 -2.31 34.48 23.54
N ASN A 292 -2.28 33.22 23.09
CA ASN A 292 -1.36 32.74 22.07
C ASN A 292 -2.08 32.62 20.72
N ASN A 293 -1.80 33.56 19.80
CA ASN A 293 -2.46 33.60 18.48
C ASN A 293 -2.34 32.28 17.71
N LEU A 294 -1.16 31.65 17.75
CA LEU A 294 -0.90 30.41 17.02
C LEU A 294 -1.73 29.25 17.58
N ALA A 295 -1.85 29.14 18.91
CA ALA A 295 -2.73 28.17 19.55
C ALA A 295 -4.20 28.39 19.16
N MET A 296 -4.65 29.65 19.15
CA MET A 296 -6.02 30.00 18.82
C MET A 296 -6.38 29.76 17.35
N GLU A 297 -5.43 29.92 16.43
CA GLU A 297 -5.58 29.49 15.04
C GLU A 297 -5.78 27.98 14.94
N GLY A 298 -4.93 27.18 15.60
CA GLY A 298 -5.07 25.73 15.66
C GLY A 298 -6.41 25.29 16.27
N LEU A 299 -6.82 25.89 17.38
CA LEU A 299 -8.11 25.57 18.03
C LEU A 299 -9.31 25.96 17.17
N ARG A 300 -9.24 27.10 16.44
CA ARG A 300 -10.30 27.51 15.52
C ARG A 300 -10.48 26.49 14.41
N ASP A 301 -9.37 26.03 13.83
CA ASP A 301 -9.38 25.03 12.77
C ASP A 301 -9.86 23.67 13.27
N LEU A 302 -9.46 23.24 14.48
CA LEU A 302 -9.97 21.99 15.09
C LEU A 302 -11.47 22.05 15.39
N LYS A 303 -12.00 23.20 15.85
CA LYS A 303 -13.45 23.39 16.03
C LYS A 303 -14.21 23.33 14.69
N LEU A 304 -13.64 23.92 13.64
CA LEU A 304 -14.23 23.86 12.30
C LEU A 304 -14.20 22.44 11.72
N LEU A 305 -13.07 21.74 11.89
CA LEU A 305 -12.92 20.33 11.52
C LEU A 305 -13.93 19.45 12.25
N ASN A 306 -14.19 19.70 13.54
CA ASN A 306 -15.21 18.98 14.30
C ASN A 306 -16.59 19.13 13.67
N LYS A 307 -16.97 20.36 13.30
CA LYS A 307 -18.25 20.67 12.64
C LYS A 307 -18.40 19.91 11.33
N TYR A 308 -17.36 19.88 10.49
CA TYR A 308 -17.43 19.12 9.22
C TYR A 308 -17.42 17.61 9.45
N SER A 309 -16.69 17.13 10.44
CA SER A 309 -16.69 15.73 10.85
C SER A 309 -18.06 15.26 11.35
N GLU A 310 -18.83 16.15 11.99
CA GLU A 310 -20.20 15.88 12.42
C GLU A 310 -21.12 15.72 11.20
N ILE A 311 -21.00 16.61 10.20
CA ILE A 311 -21.75 16.51 8.93
C ILE A 311 -21.42 15.20 8.21
N PHE A 312 -20.16 14.77 8.22
CA PHE A 312 -19.73 13.50 7.63
C PHE A 312 -20.04 12.27 8.48
N GLY A 313 -20.54 12.45 9.70
CA GLY A 313 -20.93 11.38 10.62
C GLY A 313 -19.75 10.53 11.10
N VAL A 314 -18.60 11.15 11.41
CA VAL A 314 -17.38 10.44 11.84
C VAL A 314 -16.85 10.87 13.21
N THR A 315 -17.56 11.76 13.90
CA THR A 315 -17.14 12.32 15.21
C THR A 315 -17.06 11.28 16.32
N ASP A 316 -17.81 10.17 16.23
CA ASP A 316 -17.76 9.07 17.21
C ASP A 316 -16.39 8.35 17.23
N LYS A 317 -15.62 8.47 16.13
CA LYS A 317 -14.27 7.91 16.02
C LYS A 317 -13.18 8.92 16.34
N ILE A 318 -13.46 10.22 16.41
CA ILE A 318 -12.45 11.26 16.61
C ILE A 318 -12.18 11.49 18.09
N VAL A 319 -10.90 11.55 18.45
CA VAL A 319 -10.43 11.97 19.76
C VAL A 319 -9.35 13.03 19.58
N TYR A 320 -9.56 14.23 20.11
CA TYR A 320 -8.51 15.23 20.20
C TYR A 320 -7.54 14.80 21.30
N ASP A 321 -6.28 14.55 20.96
CA ASP A 321 -5.26 14.03 21.88
C ASP A 321 -4.02 14.96 21.83
N LEU A 322 -3.81 15.73 22.90
CA LEU A 322 -2.70 16.69 22.95
C LEU A 322 -1.33 16.02 23.10
N GLY A 323 -1.30 14.71 23.41
CA GLY A 323 -0.09 13.90 23.40
C GLY A 323 0.32 13.44 22.00
N LEU A 324 -0.55 13.60 20.99
CA LEU A 324 -0.21 13.30 19.60
C LEU A 324 0.74 14.36 19.06
N ALA A 325 2.04 14.03 19.06
CA ALA A 325 3.11 14.85 18.47
C ALA A 325 3.79 14.15 17.28
N ARG A 326 3.10 13.16 16.69
CA ARG A 326 3.56 12.37 15.54
C ARG A 326 3.87 13.25 14.35
N GLY A 327 4.92 12.89 13.61
CA GLY A 327 5.03 13.25 12.22
C GLY A 327 6.41 13.68 11.77
N LEU A 328 6.57 13.63 10.45
CA LEU A 328 7.73 14.15 9.75
C LEU A 328 7.78 15.67 9.96
N ASP A 329 8.99 16.24 9.97
CA ASP A 329 9.21 17.65 10.33
C ASP A 329 8.49 18.68 9.43
N TYR A 330 7.74 18.21 8.43
CA TYR A 330 7.05 19.03 7.45
C TYR A 330 5.58 19.35 7.77
N TYR A 331 4.95 18.77 8.80
CA TYR A 331 3.55 19.11 9.11
C TYR A 331 3.41 20.53 9.67
N THR A 332 2.41 21.26 9.19
CA THR A 332 2.16 22.68 9.47
C THR A 332 0.82 22.96 10.14
N GLY A 333 -0.13 22.02 10.07
CA GLY A 333 -1.48 22.17 10.63
C GLY A 333 -1.93 20.90 11.36
N VAL A 334 -3.11 20.39 11.00
CA VAL A 334 -3.63 19.17 11.62
C VAL A 334 -2.72 17.97 11.43
N ILE A 335 -2.69 17.11 12.43
CA ILE A 335 -2.03 15.81 12.44
C ILE A 335 -3.00 14.79 13.00
N TYR A 336 -2.99 13.60 12.43
CA TYR A 336 -3.88 12.52 12.88
C TYR A 336 -3.26 11.15 12.77
N GLU A 337 -3.73 10.26 13.63
CA GLU A 337 -3.31 8.87 13.71
C GLU A 337 -4.52 7.99 14.01
N ALA A 338 -4.76 6.96 13.20
CA ALA A 338 -5.73 5.93 13.53
C ALA A 338 -5.08 4.77 14.28
N VAL A 339 -5.78 4.30 15.32
CA VAL A 339 -5.39 3.16 16.14
C VAL A 339 -6.55 2.18 16.27
N LEU A 340 -6.24 0.88 16.27
CA LEU A 340 -7.22 -0.18 16.52
C LEU A 340 -7.34 -0.46 18.03
N LEU A 341 -8.55 -0.77 18.50
CA LEU A 341 -8.86 -1.02 19.91
C LEU A 341 -9.00 -2.53 20.20
N GLN A 342 -8.57 -2.97 21.39
CA GLN A 342 -8.61 -4.39 21.77
C GLN A 342 -10.00 -4.94 22.12
N ASN A 343 -10.93 -4.13 22.64
CA ASN A 343 -12.24 -4.60 23.11
C ASN A 343 -13.41 -3.73 22.59
N PRO A 344 -14.44 -4.32 21.95
CA PRO A 344 -15.62 -3.59 21.48
C PRO A 344 -16.62 -3.11 22.55
N GLY A 345 -16.37 -3.30 23.87
CA GLY A 345 -17.42 -3.06 24.88
C GLY A 345 -16.99 -2.89 26.35
N GLY A 346 -15.76 -2.47 26.66
CA GLY A 346 -15.32 -2.20 28.04
C GLY A 346 -15.12 -0.70 28.32
N PRO A 347 -15.43 -0.20 29.53
CA PRO A 347 -15.09 1.18 29.92
C PRO A 347 -13.58 1.38 29.97
N HIS A 348 -13.14 2.54 29.47
CA HIS A 348 -11.74 2.92 29.34
C HIS A 348 -11.12 3.21 30.70
N VAL A 349 -10.19 2.37 31.12
CA VAL A 349 -9.25 2.73 32.18
C VAL A 349 -7.84 2.46 31.67
N ARG A 350 -6.99 3.50 31.64
CA ARG A 350 -5.54 3.33 31.60
C ARG A 350 -5.10 2.70 32.93
N GLN A 351 -5.43 1.44 33.19
CA GLN A 351 -4.89 0.73 34.34
C GLN A 351 -3.48 0.26 33.99
N ASN A 352 -2.50 0.71 34.78
CA ASN A 352 -1.10 0.26 34.74
C ASN A 352 -0.28 0.59 33.48
N GLY A 353 -0.55 1.71 32.80
CA GLY A 353 0.39 2.27 31.81
C GLY A 353 0.56 1.48 30.51
N HIS A 354 -0.31 0.49 30.24
CA HIS A 354 -0.37 -0.22 28.97
C HIS A 354 -1.59 0.21 28.15
N SER A 355 -1.39 0.66 26.91
CA SER A 355 -2.47 1.01 26.00
C SER A 355 -3.17 -0.25 25.47
N GLU A 356 -4.50 -0.34 25.59
CA GLU A 356 -5.36 -1.36 24.96
C GLU A 356 -5.44 -1.22 23.41
N GLU A 357 -4.44 -0.60 22.79
CA GLU A 357 -4.39 -0.30 21.36
C GLU A 357 -3.50 -1.32 20.65
N TYR A 358 -3.93 -1.84 19.50
CA TYR A 358 -3.08 -2.66 18.61
C TYR A 358 -2.02 -1.81 17.86
N GLY A 359 -1.85 -0.55 18.27
CA GLY A 359 -0.97 0.48 17.72
C GLY A 359 -1.48 1.12 16.43
N SER A 360 -0.72 2.08 15.90
CA SER A 360 -1.00 2.82 14.65
C SER A 360 -1.36 1.92 13.47
N VAL A 361 -2.39 2.29 12.72
CA VAL A 361 -2.78 1.65 11.46
C VAL A 361 -2.90 2.62 10.28
N ALA A 362 -2.92 3.92 10.55
CA ALA A 362 -2.81 4.97 9.55
C ALA A 362 -2.40 6.27 10.24
N GLY A 363 -1.92 7.22 9.45
CA GLY A 363 -1.69 8.58 9.93
C GLY A 363 -1.61 9.56 8.79
N GLY A 364 -1.53 10.84 9.11
CA GLY A 364 -1.47 11.89 8.12
C GLY A 364 -1.55 13.27 8.76
N GLY A 365 -1.73 14.28 7.92
CA GLY A 365 -1.83 15.66 8.35
C GLY A 365 -1.63 16.65 7.21
N ARG A 366 -1.63 17.94 7.57
CA ARG A 366 -1.43 19.08 6.67
C ARG A 366 0.03 19.52 6.65
N TYR A 367 0.59 19.75 5.46
CA TYR A 367 2.01 20.02 5.22
C TYR A 367 2.27 21.07 4.13
N ASP A 368 1.83 22.30 4.37
CA ASP A 368 1.75 23.33 3.32
C ASP A 368 3.10 23.83 2.80
N GLY A 369 4.18 23.63 3.58
CA GLY A 369 5.52 24.09 3.23
C GLY A 369 6.31 23.16 2.31
N LEU A 370 5.93 21.88 2.18
CA LEU A 370 6.80 20.86 1.58
C LEU A 370 7.02 21.08 0.07
N VAL A 371 5.97 21.43 -0.68
CA VAL A 371 6.05 21.68 -2.13
C VAL A 371 6.90 22.90 -2.42
N GLY A 372 6.78 23.95 -1.60
CA GLY A 372 7.56 25.18 -1.75
C GLY A 372 9.06 24.92 -1.69
N MET A 373 9.51 23.92 -0.94
CA MET A 373 10.93 23.56 -0.87
C MET A 373 11.51 22.96 -2.16
N PHE A 374 10.68 22.64 -3.15
CA PHE A 374 11.08 22.12 -4.47
C PHE A 374 10.80 23.11 -5.60
N ASP A 375 9.98 24.13 -5.36
CA ASP A 375 9.67 25.15 -6.38
C ASP A 375 10.79 26.21 -6.41
N PRO A 376 11.41 26.50 -7.56
CA PRO A 376 12.49 27.50 -7.64
C PRO A 376 12.09 28.93 -7.25
N LYS A 377 10.79 29.22 -7.09
CA LYS A 377 10.25 30.51 -6.65
C LYS A 377 9.58 30.41 -5.28
N ASP A 378 9.83 29.33 -4.53
CA ASP A 378 9.26 29.05 -3.21
C ASP A 378 7.73 29.13 -3.18
N ARG A 379 7.07 28.80 -4.29
CA ARG A 379 5.61 28.86 -4.36
C ARG A 379 5.00 27.77 -3.49
N ALA A 380 4.29 28.19 -2.44
CA ALA A 380 3.54 27.28 -1.59
C ALA A 380 2.34 26.67 -2.32
N VAL A 381 2.24 25.35 -2.25
CA VAL A 381 1.04 24.58 -2.60
C VAL A 381 0.60 23.87 -1.32
N PRO A 382 -0.46 24.35 -0.65
CA PRO A 382 -1.00 23.71 0.54
C PRO A 382 -1.38 22.27 0.26
N CYS A 383 -1.08 21.37 1.18
CA CYS A 383 -1.33 19.94 1.01
C CYS A 383 -1.83 19.34 2.32
N VAL A 384 -2.80 18.44 2.22
CA VAL A 384 -3.23 17.57 3.32
C VAL A 384 -3.42 16.15 2.79
N GLY A 385 -3.06 15.15 3.59
CA GLY A 385 -3.21 13.77 3.16
C GLY A 385 -3.04 12.75 4.26
N LEU A 386 -3.17 11.48 3.88
CA LEU A 386 -3.15 10.33 4.77
C LEU A 386 -2.35 9.19 4.13
N SER A 387 -1.80 8.33 4.97
CA SER A 387 -1.13 7.08 4.61
C SER A 387 -1.73 5.94 5.43
N ILE A 388 -2.22 4.90 4.77
CA ILE A 388 -2.67 3.67 5.43
C ILE A 388 -1.45 2.76 5.69
N GLY A 389 -1.27 2.34 6.94
CA GLY A 389 -0.28 1.36 7.38
C GLY A 389 -0.66 -0.07 6.98
N ILE A 390 -0.69 -0.33 5.67
CA ILE A 390 -1.37 -1.48 5.07
C ILE A 390 -0.78 -2.84 5.47
N GLU A 391 0.52 -2.92 5.78
CA GLU A 391 1.14 -4.19 6.25
C GLU A 391 0.52 -4.71 7.54
N ARG A 392 0.11 -3.82 8.45
CA ARG A 392 -0.59 -4.23 9.69
C ARG A 392 -1.98 -4.80 9.37
N MET A 393 -2.66 -4.22 8.38
CA MET A 393 -3.97 -4.70 7.94
C MET A 393 -3.88 -6.09 7.32
N PHE A 394 -2.88 -6.32 6.49
CA PHE A 394 -2.60 -7.65 5.93
C PHE A 394 -2.40 -8.68 7.05
N MET A 395 -1.59 -8.37 8.06
CA MET A 395 -1.35 -9.29 9.18
C MET A 395 -2.63 -9.61 9.98
N LEU A 396 -3.48 -8.62 10.22
CA LEU A 396 -4.72 -8.79 10.98
C LEU A 396 -5.75 -9.60 10.20
N LEU A 397 -5.92 -9.35 8.90
CA LEU A 397 -6.81 -10.13 8.06
C LEU A 397 -6.30 -11.55 7.84
N GLU A 398 -5.00 -11.74 7.63
CA GLU A 398 -4.40 -13.09 7.61
C GLU A 398 -4.71 -13.88 8.89
N LYS A 399 -4.69 -13.21 10.06
CA LYS A 399 -5.08 -13.83 11.34
C LYS A 399 -6.59 -14.11 11.40
N LYS A 400 -7.45 -13.19 10.94
CA LYS A 400 -8.91 -13.38 10.85
C LYS A 400 -9.25 -14.60 10.00
N TYR A 401 -8.67 -14.71 8.78
CA TYR A 401 -8.88 -15.84 7.89
C TYR A 401 -8.38 -17.17 8.48
N LYS A 402 -7.18 -17.20 9.08
CA LYS A 402 -6.66 -18.40 9.74
C LYS A 402 -7.60 -18.90 10.85
N ASN A 403 -8.26 -18.00 11.56
CA ASN A 403 -9.20 -18.35 12.64
C ASN A 403 -10.58 -18.80 12.11
N SER A 404 -11.05 -18.21 11.00
CA SER A 404 -12.36 -18.53 10.39
C SER A 404 -12.45 -19.92 9.75
N LYS A 405 -11.31 -20.57 9.46
CA LYS A 405 -11.19 -21.78 8.63
C LYS A 405 -11.75 -21.64 7.20
N GLU A 406 -12.07 -20.43 6.75
CA GLU A 406 -12.46 -20.19 5.36
C GLU A 406 -11.30 -20.52 4.41
N LYS A 407 -11.63 -21.16 3.28
CA LYS A 407 -10.65 -21.41 2.22
C LYS A 407 -10.39 -20.12 1.45
N ILE A 408 -9.18 -19.59 1.58
CA ILE A 408 -8.70 -18.51 0.72
C ILE A 408 -8.39 -19.08 -0.66
N GLN A 409 -9.18 -18.69 -1.66
CA GLN A 409 -8.88 -18.98 -3.06
C GLN A 409 -7.69 -18.12 -3.52
N THR A 410 -6.77 -18.71 -4.27
CA THR A 410 -5.57 -18.04 -4.79
C THR A 410 -5.59 -17.88 -6.30
N THR A 411 -6.72 -18.19 -6.91
CA THR A 411 -6.96 -18.21 -8.36
C THR A 411 -8.43 -17.89 -8.58
N ASP A 412 -8.75 -17.14 -9.64
CA ASP A 412 -10.14 -16.83 -9.99
C ASP A 412 -10.74 -17.79 -11.03
N THR A 413 -10.19 -19.00 -11.13
CA THR A 413 -10.61 -19.99 -12.14
C THR A 413 -12.08 -20.37 -11.93
N GLN A 414 -12.88 -20.05 -12.95
CA GLN A 414 -14.32 -20.28 -12.99
C GLN A 414 -14.65 -21.73 -13.35
N VAL A 415 -13.85 -22.36 -14.20
CA VAL A 415 -14.17 -23.66 -14.76
C VAL A 415 -12.94 -24.49 -15.12
N LEU A 416 -12.98 -25.80 -14.83
CA LEU A 416 -11.97 -26.76 -15.30
C LEU A 416 -12.52 -27.57 -16.49
N VAL A 417 -11.79 -27.60 -17.60
CA VAL A 417 -12.11 -28.47 -18.74
C VAL A 417 -11.50 -29.86 -18.52
N VAL A 418 -12.37 -30.87 -18.48
CA VAL A 418 -11.99 -32.25 -18.16
C VAL A 418 -12.51 -33.23 -19.21
N SER A 419 -11.89 -34.40 -19.25
CA SER A 419 -12.44 -35.59 -19.91
C SER A 419 -12.16 -36.81 -19.04
N ALA A 420 -13.07 -37.78 -19.05
CA ALA A 420 -12.86 -39.09 -18.46
C ALA A 420 -12.22 -40.09 -19.44
N GLN A 421 -12.25 -39.78 -20.74
CA GLN A 421 -11.82 -40.65 -21.82
C GLN A 421 -10.39 -40.30 -22.27
N LYS A 422 -9.75 -41.23 -23.00
CA LYS A 422 -8.41 -41.06 -23.55
C LYS A 422 -8.46 -40.40 -24.93
N LYS A 423 -7.37 -39.73 -25.32
CA LYS A 423 -7.21 -39.04 -26.63
C LYS A 423 -8.15 -37.83 -26.82
N PHE A 424 -8.52 -37.16 -25.74
CA PHE A 424 -9.38 -35.95 -25.75
C PHE A 424 -8.59 -34.64 -25.62
N LEU A 425 -7.26 -34.67 -25.65
CA LEU A 425 -6.44 -33.48 -25.42
C LEU A 425 -6.77 -32.36 -26.42
N GLU A 426 -6.86 -32.67 -27.72
CA GLU A 426 -7.15 -31.67 -28.75
C GLU A 426 -8.54 -31.05 -28.58
N GLU A 427 -9.55 -31.85 -28.24
CA GLU A 427 -10.91 -31.36 -28.00
C GLU A 427 -10.99 -30.48 -26.75
N LYS A 428 -10.30 -30.86 -25.67
CA LYS A 428 -10.14 -29.99 -24.49
C LYS A 428 -9.43 -28.68 -24.86
N MET A 429 -8.40 -28.73 -25.70
CA MET A 429 -7.65 -27.55 -26.15
C MET A 429 -8.51 -26.60 -27.01
N LYS A 430 -9.35 -27.14 -27.91
CA LYS A 430 -10.30 -26.33 -28.69
C LYS A 430 -11.30 -25.64 -27.76
N LEU A 431 -11.86 -26.37 -26.81
CA LEU A 431 -12.85 -25.83 -25.87
C LEU A 431 -12.25 -24.79 -24.93
N ILE A 432 -11.10 -25.07 -24.31
CA ILE A 432 -10.47 -24.10 -23.40
C ILE A 432 -10.04 -22.82 -24.14
N ALA A 433 -9.58 -22.93 -25.39
CA ALA A 433 -9.28 -21.76 -26.22
C ALA A 433 -10.55 -20.93 -26.49
N ALA A 434 -11.69 -21.56 -26.78
CA ALA A 434 -12.97 -20.86 -26.94
C ALA A 434 -13.39 -20.14 -25.63
N LEU A 435 -13.22 -20.80 -24.48
CA LEU A 435 -13.49 -20.20 -23.17
C LEU A 435 -12.60 -18.98 -22.92
N TRP A 436 -11.29 -19.08 -23.14
CA TRP A 436 -10.37 -17.95 -23.00
C TRP A 436 -10.68 -16.81 -23.97
N ASN A 437 -10.99 -17.10 -25.24
CA ASN A 437 -11.38 -16.10 -26.24
C ASN A 437 -12.67 -15.36 -25.86
N SER A 438 -13.49 -15.93 -24.96
CA SER A 438 -14.70 -15.31 -24.43
C SER A 438 -14.52 -14.60 -23.08
N GLY A 439 -13.28 -14.56 -22.56
CA GLY A 439 -12.94 -13.97 -21.27
C GLY A 439 -13.26 -14.84 -20.05
N ILE A 440 -13.62 -16.11 -20.24
CA ILE A 440 -13.83 -17.05 -19.13
C ILE A 440 -12.47 -17.52 -18.60
N ARG A 441 -12.32 -17.45 -17.27
CA ARG A 441 -11.12 -17.94 -16.58
C ARG A 441 -11.20 -19.46 -16.44
N ALA A 442 -10.62 -20.16 -17.40
CA ALA A 442 -10.65 -21.62 -17.48
C ALA A 442 -9.27 -22.26 -17.32
N GLU A 443 -9.24 -23.48 -16.79
CA GLU A 443 -8.03 -24.31 -16.71
C GLU A 443 -8.24 -25.69 -17.37
N MET A 444 -7.14 -26.37 -17.70
CA MET A 444 -7.13 -27.80 -17.98
C MET A 444 -5.85 -28.43 -17.43
N PHE A 445 -5.87 -29.73 -17.18
CA PHE A 445 -4.63 -30.45 -16.84
C PHE A 445 -3.70 -30.54 -18.05
N TYR A 446 -2.41 -30.26 -17.84
CA TYR A 446 -1.33 -30.48 -18.82
C TYR A 446 -0.93 -31.96 -18.88
N LYS A 447 -1.92 -32.81 -19.15
CA LYS A 447 -1.78 -34.24 -19.35
C LYS A 447 -2.68 -34.66 -20.50
N GLU A 448 -2.17 -35.55 -21.34
CA GLU A 448 -2.95 -36.10 -22.45
C GLU A 448 -4.15 -36.92 -21.94
N ASN A 449 -3.92 -37.75 -20.92
CA ASN A 449 -4.91 -38.69 -20.38
C ASN A 449 -4.99 -38.60 -18.84
N PRO A 450 -5.46 -37.47 -18.26
CA PRO A 450 -5.59 -37.31 -16.82
C PRO A 450 -6.70 -38.22 -16.25
N LYS A 451 -6.51 -38.75 -15.03
CA LYS A 451 -7.58 -39.47 -14.32
C LYS A 451 -8.72 -38.50 -13.98
N PHE A 452 -9.96 -38.88 -14.29
CA PHE A 452 -11.15 -38.05 -14.02
C PHE A 452 -11.24 -37.61 -12.55
N LEU A 453 -11.13 -38.56 -11.62
CA LEU A 453 -11.22 -38.28 -10.18
C LEU A 453 -10.13 -37.31 -9.68
N SER A 454 -8.92 -37.35 -10.25
CA SER A 454 -7.85 -36.41 -9.89
C SER A 454 -8.16 -34.97 -10.33
N GLN A 455 -8.91 -34.80 -11.43
CA GLN A 455 -9.34 -33.48 -11.91
C GLN A 455 -10.44 -32.89 -11.00
N LEU A 456 -11.37 -33.73 -10.52
CA LEU A 456 -12.39 -33.29 -9.56
C LEU A 456 -11.78 -32.89 -8.21
N HIS A 457 -10.87 -33.71 -7.66
CA HIS A 457 -10.15 -33.36 -6.43
C HIS A 457 -9.37 -32.04 -6.55
N TYR A 458 -8.77 -31.77 -7.72
CA TYR A 458 -8.10 -30.50 -7.97
C TYR A 458 -9.07 -29.31 -7.87
N CYS A 459 -10.29 -29.45 -8.38
CA CYS A 459 -11.32 -28.41 -8.25
C CYS A 459 -11.71 -28.20 -6.78
N GLU A 460 -11.90 -29.28 -6.02
CA GLU A 460 -12.25 -29.21 -4.58
C GLU A 460 -11.13 -28.58 -3.73
N GLU A 461 -9.87 -28.88 -4.05
CA GLU A 461 -8.69 -28.31 -3.38
C GLU A 461 -8.53 -26.82 -3.70
N ARG A 462 -8.67 -26.45 -4.97
CA ARG A 462 -8.48 -25.08 -5.49
C ARG A 462 -9.71 -24.18 -5.33
N GLY A 463 -10.88 -24.74 -5.06
CA GLY A 463 -12.15 -24.01 -4.98
C GLY A 463 -12.74 -23.65 -6.35
N ILE A 464 -12.38 -24.37 -7.42
CA ILE A 464 -12.96 -24.14 -8.76
C ILE A 464 -14.43 -24.58 -8.75
N PRO A 465 -15.39 -23.71 -9.06
CA PRO A 465 -16.80 -24.00 -8.84
C PRO A 465 -17.41 -24.91 -9.90
N LEU A 466 -16.90 -24.88 -11.14
CA LEU A 466 -17.49 -25.59 -12.28
C LEU A 466 -16.49 -26.51 -12.97
N VAL A 467 -17.01 -27.57 -13.58
CA VAL A 467 -16.27 -28.49 -14.44
C VAL A 467 -17.03 -28.67 -15.75
N VAL A 468 -16.38 -28.48 -16.89
CA VAL A 468 -16.93 -28.85 -18.20
C VAL A 468 -16.32 -30.16 -18.64
N ILE A 469 -17.17 -31.19 -18.77
CA ILE A 469 -16.79 -32.55 -19.13
C ILE A 469 -17.01 -32.75 -20.63
N VAL A 470 -15.95 -33.15 -21.31
CA VAL A 470 -15.94 -33.51 -22.72
C VAL A 470 -15.84 -35.03 -22.86
N GLY A 471 -16.75 -35.63 -23.62
CA GLY A 471 -16.77 -37.05 -23.95
C GLY A 471 -17.28 -37.30 -25.36
N GLU A 472 -17.05 -38.51 -25.87
CA GLU A 472 -17.35 -38.88 -27.27
C GLU A 472 -18.83 -38.72 -27.62
N GLN A 473 -19.73 -39.19 -26.75
CA GLN A 473 -21.17 -39.09 -26.94
C GLN A 473 -21.63 -37.63 -26.92
N GLU A 474 -21.09 -36.83 -26.00
CA GLU A 474 -21.40 -35.41 -25.89
C GLU A 474 -20.93 -34.65 -27.15
N LEU A 475 -19.72 -34.94 -27.64
CA LEU A 475 -19.19 -34.33 -28.86
C LEU A 475 -20.05 -34.66 -30.09
N GLN A 476 -20.47 -35.92 -30.24
CA GLN A 476 -21.36 -36.36 -31.34
C GLN A 476 -22.72 -35.66 -31.29
N ALA A 477 -23.24 -35.41 -30.09
CA ALA A 477 -24.51 -34.72 -29.88
C ALA A 477 -24.39 -33.18 -29.88
N GLY A 478 -23.19 -32.61 -30.10
CA GLY A 478 -22.98 -31.15 -30.10
C GLY A 478 -23.10 -30.48 -28.73
N VAL A 479 -23.00 -31.27 -27.65
CA VAL A 479 -23.17 -30.80 -26.27
C VAL A 479 -21.90 -31.02 -25.44
N VAL A 480 -21.90 -30.49 -24.23
CA VAL A 480 -20.95 -30.79 -23.14
C VAL A 480 -21.73 -30.96 -21.84
N LYS A 481 -21.14 -31.65 -20.86
CA LYS A 481 -21.71 -31.71 -19.51
C LYS A 481 -21.08 -30.64 -18.64
N LEU A 482 -21.89 -29.78 -18.05
CA LEU A 482 -21.46 -28.79 -17.08
C LEU A 482 -21.84 -29.31 -15.68
N ARG A 483 -20.84 -29.45 -14.82
CA ARG A 483 -20.98 -29.96 -13.45
C ARG A 483 -20.67 -28.87 -12.44
N ILE A 484 -21.54 -28.70 -11.46
CA ILE A 484 -21.26 -27.90 -10.27
C ILE A 484 -20.47 -28.76 -9.27
N VAL A 485 -19.27 -28.32 -8.88
CA VAL A 485 -18.34 -29.13 -8.08
C VAL A 485 -18.91 -29.41 -6.68
N THR A 486 -19.52 -28.41 -6.05
CA THR A 486 -20.06 -28.49 -4.69
C THR A 486 -21.32 -29.34 -4.59
N THR A 487 -22.31 -29.11 -5.47
CA THR A 487 -23.59 -29.85 -5.45
C THR A 487 -23.51 -31.18 -6.18
N ARG A 488 -22.50 -31.36 -7.05
CA ARG A 488 -22.31 -32.51 -7.95
C ARG A 488 -23.40 -32.67 -9.00
N GLU A 489 -24.28 -31.69 -9.14
CA GLU A 489 -25.29 -31.65 -10.19
C GLU A 489 -24.64 -31.47 -11.55
N GLU A 490 -25.15 -32.17 -12.55
CA GLU A 490 -24.68 -32.14 -13.93
C GLU A 490 -25.83 -31.76 -14.86
N VAL A 491 -25.58 -30.84 -15.78
CA VAL A 491 -26.52 -30.45 -16.83
C VAL A 491 -25.85 -30.56 -18.20
N SER A 492 -26.58 -31.05 -19.18
CA SER A 492 -26.13 -31.06 -20.58
C SER A 492 -26.40 -29.70 -21.20
N VAL A 493 -25.36 -29.07 -21.75
CA VAL A 493 -25.43 -27.73 -22.37
C VAL A 493 -24.90 -27.84 -23.80
N SER A 494 -25.56 -27.17 -24.75
CA SER A 494 -25.01 -27.08 -26.12
C SER A 494 -23.65 -26.38 -26.09
N LYS A 495 -22.74 -26.78 -26.98
CA LYS A 495 -21.42 -26.11 -27.10
C LYS A 495 -21.54 -24.63 -27.39
N GLU A 496 -22.60 -24.22 -28.08
CA GLU A 496 -22.90 -22.82 -28.42
C GLU A 496 -23.26 -22.00 -27.17
N ASN A 497 -23.95 -22.60 -26.19
CA ASN A 497 -24.46 -21.90 -25.00
C ASN A 497 -23.58 -22.07 -23.76
N VAL A 498 -22.53 -22.91 -23.81
CA VAL A 498 -21.69 -23.22 -22.64
C VAL A 498 -21.08 -21.96 -22.00
N ILE A 499 -20.68 -20.98 -22.81
CA ILE A 499 -20.10 -19.72 -22.34
C ILE A 499 -21.12 -18.92 -21.53
N GLU A 500 -22.35 -18.81 -22.03
CA GLU A 500 -23.42 -18.06 -21.36
C GLU A 500 -23.84 -18.74 -20.05
N GLU A 501 -23.95 -20.07 -20.04
CA GLU A 501 -24.31 -20.80 -18.83
C GLU A 501 -23.22 -20.70 -17.75
N ILE A 502 -21.94 -20.76 -18.13
CA ILE A 502 -20.83 -20.51 -17.18
C ILE A 502 -20.92 -19.09 -16.61
N ARG A 503 -21.19 -18.08 -17.44
CA ARG A 503 -21.35 -16.69 -16.95
C ARG A 503 -22.48 -16.59 -15.94
N LYS A 504 -23.66 -17.13 -16.25
CA LYS A 504 -24.82 -17.13 -15.37
C LYS A 504 -24.53 -17.80 -14.01
N LEU A 505 -23.90 -18.97 -14.01
CA LEU A 505 -23.60 -19.70 -12.78
C LEU A 505 -22.50 -19.04 -11.94
N THR A 506 -21.57 -18.31 -12.57
CA THR A 506 -20.47 -17.64 -11.86
C THR A 506 -20.78 -16.19 -11.48
N SER A 507 -21.69 -15.51 -12.19
CA SER A 507 -22.15 -14.15 -11.84
C SER A 507 -22.97 -14.13 -10.56
N HIS A 508 -23.77 -15.17 -10.29
CA HIS A 508 -24.52 -15.29 -9.04
C HIS A 508 -23.61 -15.56 -7.82
N GLN A 509 -22.45 -16.18 -8.01
CA GLN A 509 -21.45 -16.34 -6.95
C GLN A 509 -20.60 -15.08 -6.71
N CYS A 510 -20.49 -14.18 -7.69
CA CYS A 510 -19.77 -12.91 -7.50
C CYS A 510 -20.52 -11.90 -6.61
N LEU A 511 -21.82 -12.05 -6.37
CA LEU A 511 -22.58 -11.15 -5.49
C LEU A 511 -22.33 -11.40 -3.99
N ASP A 512 -21.87 -12.60 -3.62
CA ASP A 512 -21.59 -12.97 -2.21
C ASP A 512 -20.14 -12.66 -1.77
N VAL A 513 -19.31 -12.06 -2.63
CA VAL A 513 -17.91 -11.66 -2.30
C VAL A 513 -17.76 -10.15 -2.09
N THR A 514 -18.85 -9.40 -2.23
CA THR A 514 -18.93 -7.94 -2.07
C THR A 514 -19.80 -7.48 -0.90
N SER A 515 -20.25 -8.38 -0.04
CA SER A 515 -20.88 -8.04 1.25
C SER A 515 -19.84 -7.94 2.35
#